data_AF-A0A6I5HHI9-F1
#
_entry.id   AF-A0A6I5HHI9-F1
#
_cell.length_a   1.000
_cell.length_b   1.000
_cell.length_c   1.000
_cell.angle_alpha   90.00
_cell.angle_beta   90.00
_cell.angle_gamma   90.00
#
_symmetry.space_group_name_H-M   'P 1'
#
loop_
_entity.id
_entity.type
_entity.pdbx_description
1 polymer ?
#
loop_
_entity_poly.entity_id
_entity_poly.type
_entity_poly.pdbx_seq_one_letter_code
_entity_poly.pdbx_strand_id
1 'polypeptide(L)'
;AAPEPVKKGRTLTVTGRLTRADWQDHKYHGYSGQPVKLQFRKKGSSAYTTLKTVRTNSAGSLKTTAKATADGYYRFSFAGTTTTAAVSAAGDFVDVK
;
A
#
# COMPACT_ATOMS: atom_id res chain seq x y z
N ALA A 1 -8.53 2.64 -4.11
CA ALA A 1 -8.71 1.26 -3.64
C ALA A 1 -10.04 0.79 -4.19
N ALA A 2 -10.46 -0.45 -4.01
CA ALA A 2 -11.73 -0.90 -4.59
C ALA A 2 -12.56 -1.74 -3.62
N PRO A 3 -13.90 -1.63 -3.63
CA PRO A 3 -14.71 -0.69 -4.40
C PRO A 3 -14.69 0.73 -3.82
N GLU A 4 -14.96 1.72 -4.67
CA GLU A 4 -15.17 3.13 -4.30
C GLU A 4 -16.39 3.65 -5.09
N PRO A 5 -17.37 4.32 -4.45
CA PRO A 5 -17.53 4.50 -2.99
C PRO A 5 -17.88 3.20 -2.26
N VAL A 6 -17.43 3.08 -1.01
CA VAL A 6 -17.65 1.88 -0.18
C VAL A 6 -18.54 2.23 1.01
N LYS A 7 -19.50 1.36 1.33
CA LYS A 7 -20.33 1.56 2.52
C LYS A 7 -19.47 1.43 3.79
N LYS A 8 -19.72 2.26 4.79
CA LYS A 8 -19.06 2.20 6.09
C LYS A 8 -19.14 0.78 6.67
N GLY A 9 -18.01 0.31 7.20
CA GLY A 9 -17.84 -1.02 7.77
C GLY A 9 -17.60 -2.14 6.75
N ARG A 10 -17.68 -1.86 5.43
CA ARG A 10 -17.38 -2.86 4.40
C ARG A 10 -15.88 -2.96 4.14
N THR A 11 -15.53 -4.07 3.51
CA THR A 11 -14.16 -4.42 3.18
C THR A 11 -13.77 -3.78 1.86
N LEU A 12 -12.70 -3.00 1.86
CA LEU A 12 -11.99 -2.55 0.66
C LEU A 12 -10.80 -3.47 0.39
N THR A 13 -10.49 -3.66 -0.89
CA THR A 13 -9.29 -4.32 -1.38
C THR A 13 -8.31 -3.25 -1.84
N VAL A 14 -7.09 -3.30 -1.31
CA VAL A 14 -5.97 -2.44 -1.71
C VAL A 14 -4.95 -3.30 -2.41
N THR A 15 -4.61 -2.94 -3.65
CA THR A 15 -3.61 -3.61 -4.47
C THR A 15 -2.45 -2.68 -4.77
N GLY A 16 -1.27 -3.24 -4.99
CA GLY A 16 -0.08 -2.47 -5.35
C GLY A 16 1.03 -3.39 -5.85
N ARG A 17 2.18 -2.80 -6.18
CA ARG A 17 3.37 -3.54 -6.56
C ARG A 17 4.60 -2.81 -6.03
N LEU A 18 5.52 -3.56 -5.43
CA LEU A 18 6.85 -3.08 -5.08
C LEU A 18 7.83 -3.62 -6.10
N THR A 19 8.59 -2.72 -6.70
CA THR A 19 9.65 -3.07 -7.66
C THR A 19 10.98 -2.53 -7.18
N ARG A 20 12.07 -3.21 -7.55
CA ARG A 20 13.45 -2.82 -7.27
C ARG A 20 14.21 -2.75 -8.58
N ALA A 21 15.08 -1.75 -8.71
CA ALA A 21 16.01 -1.67 -9.84
C ALA A 21 16.97 -2.87 -9.80
N ASP A 22 17.15 -3.49 -10.96
CA ASP A 22 18.11 -4.54 -11.22
C ASP A 22 19.21 -3.98 -12.13
N TRP A 23 20.44 -4.14 -11.68
CA TRP A 23 21.63 -3.59 -12.32
C TRP A 23 22.18 -4.52 -13.41
N GLN A 24 21.73 -5.78 -13.45
CA GLN A 24 22.15 -6.76 -14.46
C GLN A 24 21.49 -6.46 -15.81
N ASP A 25 20.20 -6.11 -15.80
CA ASP A 25 19.44 -5.84 -17.03
C ASP A 25 18.92 -4.40 -17.13
N HIS A 26 19.26 -3.54 -16.16
CA HIS A 26 18.85 -2.14 -16.06
C HIS A 26 17.32 -1.94 -16.06
N LYS A 27 16.55 -2.92 -15.55
CA LYS A 27 15.09 -2.85 -15.45
C LYS A 27 14.62 -2.91 -14.00
N TYR A 28 13.33 -2.66 -13.80
CA TYR A 28 12.68 -2.82 -12.51
C TYR A 28 11.98 -4.17 -12.43
N HIS A 29 12.38 -4.98 -11.46
CA HIS A 29 11.80 -6.29 -11.19
C HIS A 29 10.96 -6.28 -9.92
N GLY A 30 10.05 -7.24 -9.80
CA GLY A 30 9.24 -7.40 -8.60
C GLY A 30 10.11 -7.67 -7.38
N TYR A 31 9.98 -6.85 -6.34
CA TYR A 31 10.77 -7.05 -5.12
C TYR A 31 10.05 -8.02 -4.19
N SER A 32 10.41 -9.29 -4.24
CA SER A 32 9.70 -10.38 -3.55
C SER A 32 9.97 -10.47 -2.04
N GLY A 33 8.98 -10.98 -1.30
CA GLY A 33 9.11 -11.31 0.13
C GLY A 33 9.22 -10.11 1.08
N GLN A 34 9.09 -8.88 0.57
CA GLN A 34 9.33 -7.67 1.34
C GLN A 34 8.14 -7.28 2.20
N PRO A 35 8.37 -6.90 3.48
CA PRO A 35 7.32 -6.36 4.32
C PRO A 35 6.96 -4.92 3.89
N VAL A 36 5.70 -4.71 3.58
CA VAL A 36 5.15 -3.42 3.16
C VAL A 36 3.95 -3.09 4.04
N LYS A 37 3.94 -1.87 4.58
CA LYS A 37 2.90 -1.38 5.48
C LYS A 37 1.75 -0.80 4.68
N LEU A 38 0.53 -1.32 4.85
CA LEU A 38 -0.67 -0.60 4.47
C LEU A 38 -0.93 0.49 5.51
N GLN A 39 -0.98 1.74 5.06
CA GLN A 39 -1.25 2.89 5.89
C GLN A 39 -2.56 3.56 5.51
N PHE A 40 -3.20 4.20 6.49
CA PHE A 40 -4.39 5.00 6.31
C PHE A 40 -4.20 6.39 6.92
N ARG A 41 -4.71 7.41 6.25
CA ARG A 41 -4.79 8.77 6.75
C ARG A 41 -6.22 9.27 6.57
N LYS A 42 -6.91 9.58 7.67
CA LYS A 42 -8.26 10.14 7.63
C LYS A 42 -8.28 11.47 6.87
N LYS A 43 -9.35 11.74 6.12
CA LYS A 43 -9.58 13.05 5.48
C LYS A 43 -9.50 14.17 6.53
N GLY A 44 -8.74 15.23 6.23
CA GLY A 44 -8.48 16.33 7.15
C GLY A 44 -7.35 16.10 8.16
N SER A 45 -6.77 14.89 8.22
CA SER A 45 -5.56 14.61 9.00
C SER A 45 -4.31 14.64 8.12
N SER A 46 -3.16 14.96 8.70
CA SER A 46 -1.83 14.83 8.08
C SER A 46 -1.15 13.52 8.45
N ALA A 47 -1.60 12.82 9.49
CA ALA A 47 -0.92 11.66 10.05
C ALA A 47 -1.38 10.34 9.41
N TYR A 48 -0.41 9.52 9.00
CA TYR A 48 -0.66 8.16 8.53
C TYR A 48 -0.51 7.16 9.68
N THR A 49 -1.49 6.28 9.84
CA THR A 49 -1.43 5.15 10.76
C THR A 49 -1.22 3.86 9.97
N THR A 50 -0.43 2.94 10.52
CA THR A 50 -0.25 1.62 9.89
C THR A 50 -1.41 0.72 10.28
N LEU A 51 -2.18 0.26 9.30
CA LEU A 51 -3.29 -0.67 9.51
C LEU A 51 -2.82 -2.12 9.53
N LYS A 52 -1.93 -2.49 8.60
CA LYS A 52 -1.43 -3.86 8.42
C LYS A 52 -0.03 -3.84 7.83
N THR A 53 0.72 -4.91 8.05
CA THR A 53 1.93 -5.22 7.28
C THR A 53 1.65 -6.45 6.42
N VAL A 54 1.92 -6.36 5.13
CA VAL A 54 1.77 -7.45 4.16
C VAL A 54 3.08 -7.72 3.45
N ARG A 55 3.25 -8.93 2.93
CA ARG A 55 4.44 -9.30 2.16
C ARG A 55 4.13 -9.30 0.67
N THR A 56 5.10 -8.85 -0.13
CA THR A 56 5.04 -8.98 -1.59
C THR A 56 5.15 -10.44 -2.01
N ASN A 57 4.45 -10.82 -3.07
CA ASN A 57 4.64 -12.14 -3.69
C ASN A 57 5.92 -12.19 -4.55
N SER A 58 6.16 -13.31 -5.23
CA SER A 58 7.32 -13.49 -6.14
C SER A 58 7.42 -12.44 -7.25
N ALA A 59 6.30 -11.89 -7.70
CA ALA A 59 6.26 -10.84 -8.73
C ALA A 59 6.29 -9.40 -8.14
N GLY A 60 6.47 -9.25 -6.83
CA GLY A 60 6.45 -7.96 -6.13
C GLY A 60 5.03 -7.43 -5.87
N SER A 61 3.98 -8.16 -6.21
CA SER A 61 2.59 -7.72 -6.06
C SER A 61 2.13 -7.75 -4.60
N LEU A 62 1.28 -6.79 -4.25
CA LEU A 62 0.65 -6.62 -2.95
C LEU A 62 -0.86 -6.66 -3.13
N LYS A 63 -1.54 -7.41 -2.27
CA LYS A 63 -3.00 -7.41 -2.16
C LYS A 63 -3.37 -7.59 -0.70
N THR A 64 -4.24 -6.72 -0.21
CA THR A 64 -4.76 -6.85 1.15
C THR A 64 -6.15 -6.25 1.25
N THR A 65 -6.81 -6.49 2.38
CA THR A 65 -8.12 -5.94 2.67
C THR A 65 -8.11 -5.11 3.95
N ALA A 66 -8.89 -4.03 3.96
CA ALA A 66 -9.10 -3.19 5.14
C ALA A 66 -10.59 -2.86 5.28
N LYS A 67 -11.03 -2.53 6.50
CA LYS A 67 -12.41 -2.05 6.72
C LYS A 67 -12.46 -0.55 6.47
N ALA A 68 -13.41 -0.11 5.65
CA ALA A 68 -13.66 1.29 5.39
C ALA A 68 -14.43 1.89 6.57
N THR A 69 -13.77 2.62 7.46
CA THR A 69 -14.40 3.20 8.66
C THR A 69 -14.72 4.69 8.51
N ALA A 70 -13.95 5.40 7.69
CA ALA A 70 -14.10 6.82 7.39
C ALA A 70 -13.39 7.17 6.09
N ASP A 71 -13.77 8.31 5.51
CA ASP A 71 -13.08 8.91 4.37
C ASP A 71 -11.60 9.12 4.66
N GLY A 72 -10.76 8.82 3.67
CA GLY A 72 -9.33 9.06 3.80
C GLY A 72 -8.50 8.41 2.71
N TYR A 73 -7.20 8.44 2.92
CA TYR A 73 -6.19 8.02 1.96
C TYR A 73 -5.56 6.72 2.41
N TYR A 74 -5.55 5.72 1.53
CA TYR A 74 -4.84 4.46 1.72
C TYR A 74 -3.55 4.48 0.90
N ARG A 75 -2.44 4.01 1.47
CA ARG A 75 -1.19 3.84 0.72
C ARG A 75 -0.39 2.65 1.21
N PHE A 76 0.44 2.10 0.33
CA PHE A 76 1.51 1.21 0.73
C PHE A 76 2.77 2.01 1.06
N SER A 77 3.49 1.60 2.10
CA SER A 77 4.75 2.20 2.54
C SER A 77 5.77 1.10 2.80
N PHE A 78 6.84 1.11 2.03
CA PHE A 78 7.98 0.24 2.18
C PHE A 78 9.05 0.95 3.01
N ALA A 79 9.48 0.32 4.09
CA ALA A 79 10.43 0.91 5.05
C ALA A 79 11.87 0.94 4.56
N GLY A 80 12.16 0.35 3.39
CA GLY A 80 13.52 0.16 2.91
C GLY A 80 14.19 -1.07 3.52
N THR A 81 15.36 -1.37 3.00
CA THR A 81 16.34 -2.31 3.57
C THR A 81 17.70 -1.63 3.62
N THR A 82 18.72 -2.31 4.12
CA THR A 82 20.11 -1.82 4.10
C THR A 82 20.62 -1.50 2.69
N THR A 83 20.04 -2.10 1.64
CA THR A 83 20.48 -1.95 0.25
C THR A 83 19.41 -1.37 -0.68
N THR A 84 18.27 -0.92 -0.14
CA THR A 84 17.16 -0.37 -0.92
C THR A 84 16.46 0.72 -0.12
N ALA A 85 16.37 1.93 -0.67
CA ALA A 85 15.74 3.05 0.02
C ALA A 85 14.26 2.78 0.34
N ALA A 86 13.76 3.45 1.39
CA ALA A 86 12.35 3.47 1.73
C ALA A 86 11.55 4.22 0.64
N VAL A 87 10.33 3.76 0.36
CA VAL A 87 9.43 4.42 -0.59
C VAL A 87 7.99 4.28 -0.13
N SER A 88 7.19 5.34 -0.32
CA SER A 88 5.76 5.29 -0.08
C SER A 88 5.00 5.58 -1.36
N ALA A 89 3.95 4.80 -1.62
CA ALA A 89 3.06 5.04 -2.74
C ALA A 89 2.28 6.34 -2.53
N ALA A 90 1.77 6.90 -3.64
CA ALA A 90 0.77 7.95 -3.58
C ALA A 90 -0.45 7.47 -2.78
N GLY A 91 -1.05 8.38 -2.01
CA GLY A 91 -2.26 8.10 -1.25
C GLY A 91 -3.48 8.02 -2.17
N ASP A 92 -4.26 6.97 -1.99
CA ASP A 92 -5.46 6.69 -2.77
C ASP A 92 -6.70 7.00 -1.94
N PHE A 93 -7.53 7.94 -2.42
CA PHE A 93 -8.63 8.50 -1.63
C PHE A 93 -9.88 7.62 -1.74
N VAL A 94 -10.33 7.08 -0.62
CA VAL A 94 -11.56 6.29 -0.51
C VAL A 94 -12.67 7.15 0.12
N ASP A 95 -13.77 7.26 -0.60
CA ASP A 95 -15.05 7.82 -0.11
C ASP A 95 -15.88 6.73 0.59
N VAL A 96 -16.26 6.99 1.85
CA VAL A 96 -17.04 6.08 2.69
C VAL A 96 -18.44 6.61 2.91
N LYS A 97 -19.45 5.87 2.44
CA LYS A 97 -20.88 6.23 2.53
C LYS A 97 -21.63 5.53 3.66
#